data_AF-A0A221W953-F1
#
_entry.id   AF-A0A221W953-F1
#
_cell.length_a   1.000
_cell.length_b   1.000
_cell.length_c   1.000
_cell.angle_alpha   90.00
_cell.angle_beta   90.00
_cell.angle_gamma   90.00
#
_symmetry.space_group_name_H-M   'P 1'
#
loop_
_entity.id
_entity.type
_entity.pdbx_description
1 polymer ?
#
loop_
_entity_poly.entity_id
_entity_poly.type
_entity_poly.pdbx_seq_one_letter_code
_entity_poly.pdbx_strand_id
1 'polypeptide(L)' 'MPDRHLVDVHVLLVRAGDVLPTQRRGGLFDGLWHLPSGKLDDGEDVLSTAAREVQEEGAS' A
#
# COMPACT_ATOMS: atom_id res chain seq x y z
N MET A 1 -0.89 24.45 11.78
CA MET A 1 0.21 23.89 10.97
C MET A 1 -0.31 23.83 9.55
N PRO A 2 0.42 24.27 8.52
CA PRO A 2 -0.15 24.23 7.17
C PRO A 2 -0.51 22.78 6.87
N ASP A 3 -1.68 22.58 6.26
CA ASP A 3 -2.20 21.29 5.84
C ASP A 3 -1.10 20.50 5.12
N ARG A 4 -0.55 19.48 5.79
CA ARG A 4 0.44 18.60 5.15
C ARG A 4 -0.32 17.77 4.14
N HIS A 5 -0.02 17.93 2.85
CA HIS A 5 -0.56 17.05 1.82
C HIS A 5 -0.15 15.62 2.16
N LEU A 6 -1.13 14.82 2.58
CA LEU A 6 -0.91 13.42 2.89
C LEU A 6 -1.10 12.64 1.60
N VAL A 7 0.02 12.14 1.08
CA VAL A 7 0.03 11.33 -0.14
C VAL A 7 0.02 9.87 0.30
N ASP A 8 -0.94 9.13 -0.20
CA ASP A 8 -1.08 7.69 0.04
C ASP A 8 -0.85 6.96 -1.28
N VAL A 9 0.12 6.05 -1.29
CA VAL A 9 0.55 5.31 -2.46
C VAL A 9 -0.14 3.96 -2.45
N HIS A 10 -0.84 3.61 -3.52
CA HIS A 10 -1.51 2.31 -3.68
C HIS A 10 -0.91 1.56 -4.86
N VAL A 11 -0.71 0.25 -4.71
CA VAL A 11 -0.09 -0.58 -5.75
C VAL A 11 -1.07 -1.60 -6.31
N LEU A 12 -1.18 -1.64 -7.64
CA LEU A 12 -1.94 -2.66 -8.36
C LEU A 12 -0.97 -3.59 -9.12
N LEU A 13 -0.82 -4.81 -8.63
CA LEU A 13 -0.05 -5.85 -9.33
C LEU A 13 -0.96 -6.58 -10.30
N VAL A 14 -0.75 -6.36 -11.60
CA VAL A 14 -1.57 -6.92 -12.68
C VAL A 14 -0.81 -8.00 -13.42
N ARG A 15 -1.42 -9.18 -13.60
CA ARG A 15 -0.89 -10.27 -14.43
C ARG A 15 -2.02 -10.92 -15.20
N ALA A 16 -1.93 -10.93 -16.53
CA ALA A 16 -2.91 -11.59 -17.40
C ALA A 16 -4.39 -11.21 -17.16
N GLY A 17 -4.64 -9.97 -16.70
CA GLY A 17 -5.99 -9.49 -16.36
C GLY A 17 -6.40 -9.72 -14.90
N ASP A 18 -5.61 -10.49 -14.14
CA ASP A 18 -5.80 -10.68 -12.71
C ASP A 18 -5.08 -9.61 -11.90
N VAL A 19 -5.62 -9.31 -10.72
CA VAL A 19 -5.04 -8.41 -9.71
C VAL A 19 -4.70 -9.22 -8.47
N LEU A 20 -3.56 -8.92 -7.84
CA LEU A 20 -3.18 -9.48 -6.54
C LEU A 20 -3.46 -8.49 -5.39
N PRO A 21 -4.56 -8.64 -4.64
CA PRO A 21 -4.82 -7.87 -3.42
C PRO A 21 -4.16 -8.52 -2.19
N THR A 22 -4.08 -7.78 -1.09
CA THR A 22 -3.71 -8.26 0.26
C THR A 22 -4.96 -8.32 1.14
N GLN A 23 -5.00 -9.28 2.07
CA GLN A 23 -6.08 -9.38 3.06
C GLN A 23 -5.58 -8.85 4.40
N ARG A 24 -6.29 -7.88 4.98
CA ARG A 24 -5.93 -7.29 6.27
C ARG A 24 -5.95 -8.35 7.35
N ARG A 25 -4.94 -8.33 8.22
CA ARG A 25 -4.83 -9.18 9.41
C ARG A 25 -4.82 -8.33 10.67
N GLY A 26 -5.80 -8.55 11.53
CA GLY A 26 -5.94 -7.90 12.83
C GLY A 26 -6.45 -6.46 12.77
N GLY A 27 -7.03 -6.02 13.89
CA GLY A 27 -7.49 -4.64 14.07
C GLY A 27 -8.76 -4.29 13.27
N LEU A 28 -8.91 -3.00 12.97
CA LEU A 28 -10.04 -2.50 12.20
C LEU A 28 -9.93 -2.94 10.73
N PHE A 29 -11.05 -3.40 10.17
CA PHE A 29 -11.15 -3.94 8.80
C PHE A 29 -10.45 -5.29 8.59
N ASP A 30 -10.22 -6.04 9.66
CA ASP A 30 -9.71 -7.42 9.59
C ASP A 30 -10.53 -8.29 8.61
N GLY A 31 -9.83 -9.09 7.81
CA GLY A 31 -10.44 -9.97 6.81
C GLY A 31 -10.92 -9.27 5.53
N LEU A 32 -10.88 -7.94 5.44
CA LEU A 32 -11.20 -7.22 4.19
C LEU A 32 -10.00 -7.18 3.22
N TRP A 33 -10.31 -7.23 1.93
CA TRP A 33 -9.33 -7.11 0.85
C TRP A 33 -8.98 -5.65 0.58
N HIS A 34 -7.70 -5.37 0.34
CA HIS A 34 -7.21 -4.07 -0.08
C HIS A 34 -6.02 -4.20 -1.02
N LEU A 35 -5.59 -3.07 -1.57
CA LEU A 35 -4.32 -2.97 -2.28
C LEU A 35 -3.20 -2.72 -1.26
N PRO A 36 -1.99 -3.26 -1.49
CA PRO A 36 -0.80 -2.78 -0.79
C PRO A 36 -0.71 -1.27 -0.88
N SER A 37 -0.63 -0.62 0.27
CA SER A 37 -0.73 0.82 0.32
C SER A 37 -0.12 1.39 1.58
N GLY A 38 0.45 2.58 1.45
CA GLY A 38 0.76 3.39 2.62
C GLY A 38 1.29 4.77 2.27
N LYS A 39 1.60 5.50 3.34
CA LYS A 39 1.85 6.93 3.26
C LYS A 39 3.25 7.17 2.71
N LEU A 40 3.37 8.17 1.86
CA LEU A 40 4.65 8.71 1.45
C LEU A 40 5.36 9.33 2.66
N ASP A 41 6.54 8.83 2.99
CA ASP A 41 7.38 9.41 4.03
C ASP A 41 8.16 10.63 3.53
N ASP A 42 8.60 11.47 4.47
CA ASP A 42 9.32 12.70 4.15
C ASP A 42 10.66 12.39 3.47
N GLY A 43 10.87 12.93 2.27
CA GLY A 43 12.05 12.65 1.46
C GLY A 43 12.06 11.30 0.72
N GLU A 44 11.02 10.47 0.87
CA GLU A 44 10.83 9.25 0.08
C GLU A 44 10.19 9.59 -1.28
N ASP A 45 10.58 8.89 -2.34
CA ASP A 45 9.90 8.98 -3.64
C ASP A 45 8.79 7.93 -3.78
N VAL A 46 7.81 8.21 -4.64
CA VAL A 46 6.61 7.37 -4.81
C VAL A 46 6.93 5.92 -5.19
N LEU A 47 8.00 5.66 -5.97
CA LEU A 47 8.36 4.30 -6.37
C LEU A 47 9.01 3.54 -5.23
N SER A 48 9.84 4.21 -4.43
CA SER A 48 10.41 3.65 -3.21
C SER A 48 9.32 3.27 -2.21
N THR A 49 8.35 4.15 -1.97
CA THR A 49 7.16 3.86 -1.15
C THR A 49 6.40 2.64 -1.70
N ALA A 50 6.09 2.63 -2.99
CA ALA A 50 5.36 1.52 -3.61
C ALA A 50 6.09 0.17 -3.44
N ALA A 51 7.41 0.15 -3.63
CA ALA A 51 8.20 -1.07 -3.45
C ALA A 51 8.18 -1.53 -1.98
N ARG A 52 8.36 -0.60 -1.03
CA ARG A 52 8.34 -0.88 0.42
C ARG A 52 6.99 -1.47 0.85
N GLU A 53 5.88 -0.85 0.49
CA GLU A 53 4.53 -1.31 0.86
C GLU A 53 4.24 -2.72 0.32
N VAL A 54 4.64 -3.01 -0.92
CA VAL A 54 4.52 -4.37 -1.49
C VAL A 54 5.37 -5.38 -0.73
N GLN A 55 6.56 -5.01 -0.25
CA GLN A 55 7.40 -5.93 0.55
C GLN A 55 6.83 -6.16 1.95
N GLU A 56 6.31 -5.11 2.60
CA GLU A 56 5.74 -5.20 3.95
C GLU A 56 4.46 -6.05 3.98
N GLU A 57 3.59 -5.91 2.97
CA GLU A 57 2.30 -6.60 2.94
C GLU A 57 2.27 -7.87 2.06
N GLY A 58 3.19 -7.99 1.10
CA GLY A 58 3.26 -9.10 0.15
C GLY A 58 3.93 -10.37 0.67
N ALA A 59 4.48 -10.32 1.89
CA ALA A 59 5.03 -11.49 2.58
C ALA A 59 3.89 -12.34 3.18
N SER A 60 3.25 -13.17 2.33
CA SER A 60 2.42 -14.28 2.81
C SER A 60 2.97 -15.64 2.41
#